data_AF-A0A1I4VKP0-F1
#
_entry.id   AF-A0A1I4VKP0-F1
#
_cell.length_a   1.000
_cell.length_b   1.000
_cell.length_c   1.000
_cell.angle_alpha   90.00
_cell.angle_beta   90.00
_cell.angle_gamma   90.00
#
_symmetry.space_group_name_H-M   'P 1'
#
loop_
_entity.id
_entity.type
_entity.pdbx_description
1 polymer ?
#
loop_
_entity_poly.entity_id
_entity_poly.type
_entity_poly.pdbx_seq_one_letter_code
_entity_poly.pdbx_strand_id
1 'polypeptide(L)'
;MNRTCKLLLAIALPLSLVTGVEADEAGPDGSHRHHPPQDQLLHEKFYSSWHMPDNPVLSCCNNADCYPTEIRYVDGRIYARRREDGKYILIPSQKVERNRDNPDGRNHICAPPPSASLVDLVYCFALGGAT
;
A
#
# COMPACT_ATOMS: atom_id res chain seq x y z
N MET A 1 -1.65 73.03 10.33
CA MET A 1 -0.94 73.31 9.08
C MET A 1 -0.54 72.01 8.39
N ASN A 2 -1.47 71.50 7.59
CA ASN A 2 -1.30 71.02 6.22
C ASN A 2 0.15 70.95 5.73
N ARG A 3 0.59 69.76 5.30
CA ARG A 3 1.43 69.55 4.10
C ARG A 3 1.54 68.05 3.80
N THR A 4 0.71 67.62 2.87
CA THR A 4 0.90 66.43 2.03
C THR A 4 2.27 66.48 1.36
N CYS A 5 3.03 65.39 1.40
CA CYS A 5 4.17 65.18 0.51
C CYS A 5 4.01 63.85 -0.23
N LYS A 6 4.34 63.92 -1.51
CA LYS A 6 4.05 62.99 -2.59
C LYS A 6 4.80 61.66 -2.44
N LEU A 7 4.17 60.64 -3.05
CA LEU A 7 4.73 59.49 -3.78
C LEU A 7 6.16 59.05 -3.42
N LEU A 8 6.31 57.76 -3.15
CA LEU A 8 6.79 56.81 -4.17
C LEU A 8 6.44 55.38 -3.74
N LEU A 9 5.67 54.70 -4.60
CA LEU A 9 5.47 53.26 -4.57
C LEU A 9 6.81 52.55 -4.80
N ALA A 10 7.13 51.58 -3.97
CA ALA A 10 7.88 50.38 -4.39
C ALA A 10 7.64 49.27 -3.35
N ILE A 11 6.47 48.62 -3.45
CA ILE A 11 6.20 47.38 -2.74
C ILE A 11 6.98 46.29 -3.51
N ALA A 12 8.20 46.00 -3.09
CA ALA A 12 8.94 44.85 -3.59
C ALA A 12 8.35 43.58 -2.98
N LEU A 13 7.29 43.06 -3.60
CA LEU A 13 6.78 41.72 -3.32
C LEU A 13 7.81 40.71 -3.86
N PRO A 14 8.39 39.82 -3.03
CA PRO A 14 9.14 38.70 -3.57
C PRO A 14 8.18 37.81 -4.36
N LEU A 15 8.46 37.69 -5.66
CA LEU A 15 7.82 36.74 -6.56
C LEU A 15 8.22 35.34 -6.10
N SER A 16 7.40 34.75 -5.22
CA SER A 16 7.49 33.33 -4.89
C SER A 16 7.27 32.55 -6.19
N LEU A 17 8.35 32.03 -6.76
CA LEU A 17 8.31 31.00 -7.78
C LEU A 17 7.69 29.76 -7.14
N VAL A 18 6.36 29.64 -7.28
CA VAL A 18 5.65 28.39 -7.05
C VAL A 18 6.10 27.45 -8.16
N THR A 19 7.11 26.64 -7.90
CA THR A 19 7.36 25.43 -8.70
C THR A 19 6.13 24.56 -8.56
N GLY A 20 5.50 24.23 -9.68
CA GLY A 20 4.23 23.53 -9.76
C GLY A 20 4.21 22.31 -8.85
N VAL A 21 3.21 22.27 -7.97
CA VAL A 21 2.70 21.00 -7.45
C VAL A 21 2.05 20.33 -8.64
N GLU A 22 2.63 19.22 -9.11
CA GLU A 22 1.91 18.28 -9.96
C GLU A 22 0.75 17.75 -9.13
N ALA A 23 -0.44 18.28 -9.38
CA ALA A 23 -1.67 17.69 -8.91
C ALA A 23 -1.82 16.33 -9.61
N ASP A 24 -1.56 15.26 -8.87
CA ASP A 24 -1.93 13.91 -9.27
C ASP A 24 -3.46 13.83 -9.27
N GLU A 25 -4.05 14.12 -10.44
CA GLU A 25 -5.48 14.03 -10.69
C GLU A 25 -5.87 12.54 -10.77
N ALA A 26 -6.03 11.90 -9.61
CA ALA A 26 -6.63 10.58 -9.51
C ALA A 26 -8.16 10.69 -9.69
N GLY A 27 -8.61 10.61 -10.94
CA GLY A 27 -10.02 10.42 -11.30
C GLY A 27 -10.54 9.04 -10.86
N PRO A 28 -11.86 8.90 -10.59
CA PRO A 28 -12.43 7.66 -10.06
C PRO A 28 -12.79 6.73 -11.22
N ASP A 29 -11.84 5.88 -11.63
CA ASP A 29 -12.12 4.75 -12.53
C ASP A 29 -11.48 3.47 -11.97
N GLY A 30 -12.33 2.54 -11.55
CA GLY A 30 -11.99 1.12 -11.42
C GLY A 30 -10.74 0.71 -10.63
N SER A 31 -10.27 1.50 -9.66
CA SER A 31 -9.23 1.17 -8.64
C SER A 31 -8.24 0.06 -9.03
N HIS A 32 -7.48 0.25 -10.11
CA HIS A 32 -6.14 -0.35 -10.20
C HIS A 32 -5.32 0.31 -9.09
N ARG A 33 -5.27 -0.36 -7.94
CA ARG A 33 -4.56 0.10 -6.75
C ARG A 33 -3.11 0.34 -7.19
N HIS A 34 -2.71 1.61 -7.33
CA HIS A 34 -1.40 1.95 -7.87
C HIS A 34 -0.33 1.42 -6.93
N HIS A 35 0.41 0.42 -7.39
CA HIS A 35 1.57 -0.09 -6.65
C HIS A 35 2.75 0.86 -6.87
N PRO A 36 3.60 1.06 -5.87
CA PRO A 36 4.87 1.74 -6.08
C PRO A 36 5.62 1.06 -7.24
N PRO A 37 6.33 1.81 -8.12
CA PRO A 37 6.98 1.23 -9.30
C PRO A 37 7.89 0.03 -8.99
N GLN A 38 8.53 0.02 -7.82
CA GLN A 38 9.38 -1.08 -7.36
C GLN A 38 8.64 -2.41 -7.14
N ASP A 39 7.33 -2.38 -6.88
CA ASP A 39 6.52 -3.57 -6.61
C ASP A 39 5.79 -4.09 -7.87
N GLN A 40 5.95 -3.42 -9.02
CA GLN A 40 5.28 -3.78 -10.28
C GLN A 40 5.62 -5.21 -10.74
N LEU A 41 6.89 -5.61 -10.66
CA LEU A 41 7.32 -6.97 -11.03
C LEU A 41 6.74 -8.05 -10.10
N LEU A 42 6.52 -7.71 -8.82
CA LEU A 42 5.86 -8.61 -7.87
C LEU A 42 4.40 -8.81 -8.27
N HIS A 43 3.74 -7.72 -8.65
CA HIS A 43 2.36 -7.77 -9.11
C HIS A 43 2.21 -8.64 -10.36
N GLU A 44 3.01 -8.36 -11.39
CA GLU A 44 2.90 -9.04 -12.69
C GLU A 44 3.24 -10.53 -12.65
N LYS A 45 4.15 -10.95 -11.76
CA LYS A 45 4.66 -12.33 -11.75
C LYS A 45 4.22 -13.13 -10.54
N PHE A 46 4.44 -12.58 -9.35
CA PHE A 46 4.27 -13.33 -8.11
C PHE A 46 2.80 -13.33 -7.67
N TYR A 47 2.18 -12.16 -7.54
CA TYR A 47 0.78 -12.04 -7.08
C TYR A 47 -0.21 -12.57 -8.10
N SER A 48 0.02 -12.32 -9.40
CA SER A 48 -0.86 -12.77 -10.50
C SER A 48 -1.03 -14.28 -10.57
N SER A 49 -0.02 -15.05 -10.16
CA SER A 49 -0.02 -16.52 -10.18
C SER A 49 -0.28 -17.16 -8.82
N TRP A 50 -0.42 -16.36 -7.76
CA TRP A 50 -0.58 -16.86 -6.40
C TRP A 50 -2.02 -17.28 -6.12
N HIS A 51 -2.18 -18.49 -5.60
CA HIS A 51 -3.46 -19.09 -5.26
C HIS A 51 -3.54 -19.39 -3.76
N MET A 52 -4.75 -19.41 -3.20
CA MET A 52 -4.94 -19.58 -1.76
C MET A 52 -4.43 -20.94 -1.29
N PRO A 53 -3.56 -21.00 -0.25
CA PRO A 53 -2.98 -22.28 0.20
C PRO A 53 -4.01 -23.30 0.71
N ASP A 54 -5.16 -22.85 1.20
CA ASP A 54 -6.27 -23.69 1.67
C ASP A 54 -7.34 -23.97 0.59
N ASN A 55 -7.32 -23.24 -0.53
CA ASN A 55 -8.17 -23.51 -1.69
C ASN A 55 -7.49 -23.04 -2.99
N PRO A 56 -6.64 -23.89 -3.59
CA PRO A 56 -5.82 -23.50 -4.75
C PRO A 56 -6.61 -23.16 -6.03
N VAL A 57 -7.91 -23.43 -6.08
CA VAL A 57 -8.77 -23.03 -7.20
C VAL A 57 -9.01 -21.50 -7.21
N LEU A 58 -8.81 -20.82 -6.08
CA LEU A 58 -9.03 -19.39 -5.93
C LEU A 58 -7.70 -18.61 -5.96
N SER A 59 -7.66 -17.55 -6.77
CA SER A 59 -6.52 -16.61 -6.80
C SER A 59 -6.48 -15.73 -5.55
N CYS A 60 -5.27 -15.40 -5.09
CA CYS A 60 -5.01 -14.47 -3.99
C CYS A 60 -5.31 -13.01 -4.36
N CYS A 61 -5.11 -12.63 -5.63
CA CYS A 61 -5.05 -11.23 -6.06
C CYS A 61 -6.37 -10.70 -6.68
N ASN A 62 -7.36 -11.56 -6.94
CA ASN A 62 -8.61 -11.21 -7.62
C ASN A 62 -9.45 -10.16 -6.84
N ASN A 63 -9.19 -8.86 -7.04
CA ASN A 63 -9.65 -7.68 -6.29
C ASN A 63 -9.05 -7.47 -4.88
N ALA A 64 -8.09 -8.31 -4.48
CA ALA A 64 -7.38 -8.16 -3.21
C ALA A 64 -6.23 -7.16 -3.33
N ASP A 65 -5.90 -6.45 -2.25
CA ASP A 65 -4.65 -5.70 -2.17
C ASP A 65 -3.53 -6.65 -1.75
N CYS A 66 -2.65 -6.99 -2.69
CA CYS A 66 -1.42 -7.72 -2.40
C CYS A 66 -0.24 -6.75 -2.26
N TYR A 67 0.51 -6.84 -1.16
CA TYR A 67 1.62 -5.94 -0.87
C TYR A 67 2.63 -6.48 0.16
N PRO A 68 3.87 -5.94 0.16
CA PRO A 68 4.84 -6.19 1.21
C PRO A 68 4.37 -5.64 2.57
N THR A 69 4.62 -6.35 3.66
CA THR A 69 4.11 -5.98 4.99
C THR A 69 5.11 -6.26 6.12
N GLU A 70 4.96 -5.52 7.21
CA GLU A 70 5.61 -5.78 8.49
C GLU A 70 4.84 -6.84 9.28
N ILE A 71 5.55 -7.65 10.06
CA ILE A 71 4.93 -8.67 10.90
C ILE A 71 5.30 -8.54 12.37
N ARG A 72 4.47 -9.14 13.22
CA ARG A 72 4.75 -9.38 14.64
C ARG A 72 4.43 -10.82 14.97
N TYR A 73 5.25 -11.41 15.83
CA TYR A 73 4.94 -12.68 16.49
C TYR A 73 4.37 -12.37 17.87
N VAL A 74 3.17 -12.87 18.15
CA VAL A 74 2.51 -12.75 19.46
C VAL A 74 1.96 -14.12 19.81
N ASP A 75 2.44 -14.71 20.92
CA ASP A 75 2.04 -16.03 21.40
C ASP A 75 2.10 -17.14 20.32
N GLY A 76 3.17 -17.14 19.53
CA GLY A 76 3.39 -18.10 18.45
C GLY A 76 2.52 -17.89 17.21
N ARG A 77 1.74 -16.80 17.15
CA ARG A 77 0.90 -16.44 16.01
C ARG A 77 1.49 -15.25 15.26
N ILE A 78 1.28 -15.24 13.95
CA ILE A 78 1.75 -14.17 13.07
C ILE A 78 0.65 -13.15 12.92
N TYR A 79 1.00 -11.88 13.07
CA TYR A 79 0.16 -10.75 12.74
C TYR A 79 0.86 -9.91 11.68
N ALA A 80 0.14 -9.48 10.65
CA ALA A 80 0.67 -8.63 9.60
C ALA A 80 0.03 -7.25 9.65
N ARG A 81 0.79 -6.21 9.33
CA ARG A 81 0.31 -4.84 9.31
C ARG A 81 -0.44 -4.55 8.02
N ARG A 82 -1.73 -4.25 8.14
CA ARG A 82 -2.55 -3.78 7.04
C ARG A 82 -2.14 -2.34 6.68
N ARG A 83 -1.93 -2.07 5.40
CA ARG A 83 -1.38 -0.79 4.91
C ARG A 83 -2.37 0.36 5.05
N GLU A 84 -3.66 0.08 4.87
CA GLU A 84 -4.72 1.08 4.76
C GLU A 84 -5.01 1.77 6.11
N ASP A 85 -4.91 1.04 7.23
CA ASP A 85 -5.22 1.56 8.58
C ASP A 85 -4.11 1.29 9.62
N GLY A 86 -3.01 0.65 9.22
CA GLY A 86 -1.90 0.31 10.11
C GLY A 86 -2.23 -0.77 11.14
N LYS A 87 -3.41 -1.40 11.08
CA LYS A 87 -3.84 -2.42 12.04
C LYS A 87 -3.06 -3.72 11.83
N TYR A 88 -2.62 -4.35 12.92
CA TYR A 88 -2.08 -5.70 12.88
C TYR A 88 -3.21 -6.72 12.89
N ILE A 89 -3.39 -7.44 11.79
CA ILE A 89 -4.43 -8.47 11.63
C ILE A 89 -3.81 -9.86 11.77
N LEU A 90 -4.53 -10.76 12.42
CA LEU A 90 -4.08 -12.15 12.63
C LEU A 90 -3.98 -12.85 11.27
N ILE A 91 -2.86 -13.52 11.01
CA ILE A 91 -2.69 -14.40 9.87
C ILE A 91 -3.15 -15.81 10.26
N PRO A 92 -4.22 -16.34 9.65
CA PRO A 92 -4.62 -17.73 9.89
C PRO A 92 -3.56 -18.69 9.33
N SER A 93 -3.25 -19.75 10.08
CA SER A 93 -2.16 -20.68 9.73
C SER A 93 -2.37 -21.40 8.40
N GLN A 94 -3.61 -21.59 7.98
CA GLN A 94 -3.98 -22.18 6.69
C GLN A 94 -3.81 -21.22 5.50
N LYS A 95 -3.61 -19.91 5.74
CA LYS A 95 -3.35 -18.91 4.68
C LYS A 95 -1.86 -18.69 4.42
N VAL A 96 -0.99 -19.31 5.21
CA VAL A 96 0.47 -19.21 5.09
C VAL A 96 0.95 -20.08 3.93
N GLU A 97 1.60 -19.47 2.95
CA GLU A 97 2.30 -20.14 1.85
C GLU A 97 3.48 -20.95 2.38
N ARG A 98 3.62 -22.18 1.87
CA ARG A 98 4.62 -23.16 2.28
C ARG A 98 5.32 -23.85 1.11
N ASN A 99 4.78 -23.69 -0.10
CA ASN A 99 5.14 -24.45 -1.30
C ASN A 99 5.82 -23.57 -2.35
N ARG A 100 6.03 -22.28 -2.05
CA ARG A 100 6.64 -21.32 -2.98
C ARG A 100 7.65 -20.46 -2.24
N ASP A 101 8.73 -20.17 -2.94
CA ASP A 101 9.71 -19.19 -2.47
C ASP A 101 9.19 -17.77 -2.64
N ASN A 102 9.67 -16.93 -1.75
CA ASN A 102 9.37 -15.51 -1.75
C ASN A 102 10.33 -14.77 -2.69
N PRO A 103 9.84 -14.03 -3.70
CA PRO A 103 10.67 -13.47 -4.75
C PRO A 103 11.65 -12.38 -4.28
N ASP A 104 11.39 -11.71 -3.15
CA ASP A 104 12.19 -10.55 -2.71
C ASP A 104 12.63 -10.61 -1.24
N GLY A 105 12.34 -11.72 -0.55
CA GLY A 105 12.71 -11.95 0.84
C GLY A 105 11.88 -11.17 1.88
N ARG A 106 10.92 -10.33 1.48
CA ARG A 106 10.05 -9.56 2.40
C ARG A 106 8.75 -10.30 2.69
N ASN A 107 8.06 -10.03 3.79
CA ASN A 107 6.74 -10.65 4.00
C ASN A 107 5.70 -10.03 3.05
N HIS A 108 4.76 -10.83 2.55
CA HIS A 108 3.66 -10.35 1.70
C HIS A 108 2.31 -10.79 2.24
N ILE A 109 1.33 -9.91 2.12
CA ILE A 109 -0.07 -10.18 2.44
C ILE A 109 -0.96 -9.82 1.25
N CYS A 110 -1.97 -10.66 1.00
CA CYS A 110 -3.13 -10.31 0.18
C CYS A 110 -4.36 -10.25 1.09
N ALA A 111 -4.95 -9.06 1.22
CA ALA A 111 -6.13 -8.81 2.03
C ALA A 111 -7.04 -7.78 1.34
N PRO A 112 -8.37 -7.81 1.59
CA PRO A 112 -9.23 -6.73 1.15
C PRO A 112 -9.01 -5.48 2.01
N PRO A 113 -9.26 -4.27 1.48
CA PRO A 113 -9.24 -3.05 2.26
C PRO A 113 -10.33 -3.08 3.34
N PRO A 114 -10.20 -2.32 4.44
CA PRO A 114 -11.19 -2.28 5.52
C PRO A 114 -12.63 -1.95 5.04
N SER A 115 -12.76 -1.18 3.96
CA SER A 115 -14.06 -0.81 3.38
C SER A 115 -14.77 -1.96 2.65
N ALA A 116 -14.05 -3.02 2.27
CA ALA A 116 -14.59 -4.14 1.49
C ALA A 116 -15.03 -5.33 2.37
N SER A 117 -14.68 -5.34 3.66
CA SER A 117 -15.04 -6.43 4.58
C SER A 117 -15.21 -5.91 6.01
N LEU A 118 -16.29 -6.34 6.68
CA LEU A 118 -16.51 -6.05 8.10
C LEU A 118 -15.60 -6.87 9.03
N VAL A 119 -14.94 -7.91 8.51
CA VAL A 119 -14.01 -8.76 9.24
C VAL A 119 -12.61 -8.69 8.65
N ASP A 120 -11.59 -8.87 9.49
CA ASP A 120 -10.20 -8.95 9.05
C ASP A 120 -9.99 -10.27 8.29
N LEU A 121 -10.03 -10.18 6.96
CA LEU A 121 -9.84 -11.30 6.06
C LEU A 121 -8.40 -11.30 5.51
N VAL A 122 -7.82 -12.49 5.43
CA VAL A 122 -6.54 -12.74 4.76
C VAL A 122 -6.81 -13.77 3.68
N TYR A 123 -6.45 -13.45 2.43
CA TYR A 123 -6.51 -14.42 1.34
C TYR A 123 -5.26 -15.27 1.33
N CYS A 124 -4.09 -14.64 1.39
CA CYS A 124 -2.79 -15.29 1.30
C CYS A 124 -1.74 -14.52 2.10
N PHE A 125 -0.77 -15.25 2.65
CA PHE A 125 0.37 -14.67 3.34
C PHE A 125 1.65 -15.47 3.06
N ALA A 126 2.73 -14.77 2.74
CA ALA A 126 4.04 -15.38 2.50
C ALA A 126 5.04 -14.76 3.47
N LEU A 127 5.76 -15.62 4.21
CA LEU A 127 6.87 -15.18 5.04
C LEU A 127 8.05 -14.77 4.15
N GLY A 128 8.72 -13.70 4.55
CA GLY A 128 10.03 -13.37 4.03
C GLY A 128 11.07 -14.37 4.50
N GLY A 129 11.98 -14.78 3.61
CA GLY A 129 13.20 -15.48 3.97
C GLY A 129 14.34 -14.47 4.06
N ALA A 130 14.80 -14.14 5.26
CA ALA A 130 16.11 -13.52 5.42
C ALA A 130 17.16 -14.60 5.11
N THR A 131 17.76 -14.55 3.93
CA THR A 131 19.03 -15.24 3.65
C THR A 131 20.18 -14.35 4.10
#